data_AF-A0A6L7X4S7-F1
#
_entry.id   AF-A0A6L7X4S7-F1
#
_cell.length_a   1.000
_cell.length_b   1.000
_cell.length_c   1.000
_cell.angle_alpha   90.00
_cell.angle_beta   90.00
_cell.angle_gamma   90.00
#
_symmetry.space_group_name_H-M   'P 1'
#
loop_
_entity.id
_entity.type
_entity.pdbx_description
1 polymer ?
#
loop_
_entity_poly.entity_id
_entity_poly.type
_entity_poly.pdbx_seq_one_letter_code
_entity_poly.pdbx_strand_id
1 'polypeptide(L)'
;MTPAAADFEAAPFAFDPEERARTFVEAMADDDYETAYGMLALEQLGRGGLCEVGLEGFWLVVAANHPDLIAIETFSPLAYDASSDHLRVVLRLTMSGNGQALESRRDAYTAINLTPDGRIGWFSYLSILTDLGPAPESPPPPYVPPEAFDEFRVTFGKAPWELAGTLTMPKGQGPFPAVVIIGPGGGFAGESPNRWDRDMAQGLATHGVASLRFAERSVTHALSAARQPMFTLAEEYVDDALAAIGRLRLTPRVDPARVYLLGISVASFAMPSVASLDPDLAGLVLISPSSGYVWDSAWRMQQEHAKVDRTVSESEQHSIEVLKARAAAIEAAAKEDGDPKELGVRIAYHLDLASYRPENVARYLPIPMFVIIGDRVGVSPIEDHEAWLSSLRRRGDAAFRAYKGHVHGLFDVTKLRPPALRSVGHVDEEVMIDIAAWIDGDWPELSCDEVEHWYAGCHGG
;
A
#
# COMPACT_ATOMS: atom_id res chain seq x y z
N MET A 1 -1.16 17.88 29.95
CA MET A 1 -1.29 19.07 29.08
C MET A 1 -1.15 18.58 27.66
N THR A 2 -2.26 18.46 26.96
CA THR A 2 -2.34 18.15 25.53
C THR A 2 -1.53 19.19 24.76
N PRO A 3 -0.68 18.83 23.79
CA PRO A 3 -0.15 19.83 22.88
C PRO A 3 -1.33 20.40 22.11
N ALA A 4 -1.51 21.72 22.19
CA ALA A 4 -2.49 22.42 21.38
C ALA A 4 -2.23 22.09 19.90
N ALA A 5 -3.30 21.79 19.17
CA ALA A 5 -3.29 21.90 17.71
C ALA A 5 -2.66 23.26 17.39
N ALA A 6 -1.55 23.27 16.66
CA ALA A 6 -1.04 24.51 16.12
C ALA A 6 -2.13 25.02 15.19
N ASP A 7 -2.80 26.10 15.60
CA ASP A 7 -3.67 26.90 14.74
C ASP A 7 -2.82 27.36 13.57
N PHE A 8 -2.84 26.61 12.48
CA PHE A 8 -2.31 27.06 11.20
C PHE A 8 -3.30 28.08 10.68
N GLU A 9 -2.95 29.38 10.81
CA GLU A 9 -3.53 30.42 9.97
C GLU A 9 -3.32 29.97 8.52
N ALA A 10 -4.39 29.56 7.86
CA ALA A 10 -4.38 29.29 6.44
C ALA A 10 -3.73 30.48 5.74
N ALA A 11 -2.62 30.25 5.03
CA ALA A 11 -2.10 31.25 4.11
C ALA A 11 -3.28 31.72 3.24
N PRO A 12 -3.46 33.03 2.99
CA PRO A 12 -4.62 33.52 2.26
C PRO A 12 -4.45 33.16 0.79
N PHE A 13 -4.85 31.94 0.42
CA PHE A 13 -5.00 31.55 -0.97
C PHE A 13 -6.09 32.43 -1.59
N ALA A 14 -5.91 32.84 -2.84
CA ALA A 14 -6.88 33.68 -3.55
C ALA A 14 -8.16 32.93 -3.97
N PHE A 15 -8.31 31.68 -3.53
CA PHE A 15 -9.38 30.75 -3.86
C PHE A 15 -9.71 29.89 -2.63
N ASP A 16 -10.92 29.34 -2.58
CA ASP A 16 -11.29 28.31 -1.62
C ASP A 16 -10.75 26.94 -2.10
N PRO A 17 -9.81 26.32 -1.37
CA PRO A 17 -9.22 25.05 -1.76
C PRO A 17 -10.21 23.89 -1.76
N GLU A 18 -11.14 23.86 -0.81
CA GLU A 18 -12.13 22.79 -0.68
C GLU A 18 -13.14 22.87 -1.80
N GLU A 19 -13.60 24.09 -2.12
CA GLU A 19 -14.46 24.35 -3.27
C GLU A 19 -13.77 23.92 -4.57
N ARG A 20 -12.51 24.30 -4.76
CA ARG A 20 -11.74 23.95 -5.96
C ARG A 20 -11.57 22.45 -6.14
N ALA A 21 -11.25 21.73 -5.07
CA ALA A 21 -11.12 20.28 -5.10
C ALA A 21 -12.47 19.60 -5.39
N ARG A 22 -13.56 20.11 -4.79
CA ARG A 22 -14.93 19.59 -5.01
C ARG A 22 -15.35 19.75 -6.46
N THR A 23 -15.21 20.93 -7.04
CA THR A 23 -15.57 21.20 -8.44
C THR A 23 -14.83 20.29 -9.41
N PHE A 24 -13.57 19.94 -9.14
CA PHE A 24 -12.82 19.01 -9.97
C PHE A 24 -13.43 17.60 -9.96
N VAL A 25 -13.86 17.13 -8.78
CA VAL A 25 -14.51 15.82 -8.64
C VAL A 25 -15.92 15.82 -9.23
N GLU A 26 -16.70 16.88 -9.04
CA GLU A 26 -18.03 17.05 -9.64
C GLU A 26 -17.94 17.01 -11.18
N ALA A 27 -16.97 17.74 -11.76
CA ALA A 27 -16.76 17.72 -13.21
C ALA A 27 -16.42 16.31 -13.74
N MET A 28 -15.62 15.52 -13.01
CA MET A 28 -15.39 14.12 -13.38
C MET A 28 -16.64 13.26 -13.21
N ALA A 29 -17.45 13.50 -12.17
CA ALA A 29 -18.69 12.77 -11.90
C ALA A 29 -19.81 13.01 -12.91
N ASP A 30 -19.87 14.23 -13.44
CA ASP A 30 -20.87 14.67 -14.41
C ASP A 30 -20.44 14.41 -15.87
N ASP A 31 -19.39 13.62 -16.09
CA ASP A 31 -18.74 13.38 -17.39
C ASP A 31 -18.26 14.67 -18.11
N ASP A 32 -18.09 15.77 -17.38
CA ASP A 32 -17.54 17.05 -17.86
C ASP A 32 -16.00 17.05 -17.77
N TYR A 33 -15.40 16.13 -18.53
CA TYR A 33 -13.95 15.96 -18.56
C TYR A 33 -13.23 17.16 -19.18
N GLU A 34 -13.90 17.99 -19.99
CA GLU A 34 -13.35 19.24 -20.53
C GLU A 34 -13.09 20.24 -19.38
N THR A 35 -14.08 20.45 -18.50
CA THR A 35 -13.91 21.31 -17.31
C THR A 35 -12.87 20.73 -16.36
N ALA A 36 -12.95 19.43 -16.05
CA ALA A 36 -11.98 18.77 -15.16
C ALA A 36 -10.56 18.90 -15.71
N TYR A 37 -10.37 18.70 -17.01
CA TYR A 37 -9.09 18.86 -17.69
C TYR A 37 -8.58 20.31 -17.65
N GLY A 38 -9.46 21.29 -17.83
CA GLY A 38 -9.14 22.72 -17.74
C GLY A 38 -8.62 23.15 -16.36
N MET A 39 -9.02 22.45 -15.30
CA MET A 39 -8.58 22.71 -13.92
C MET A 39 -7.18 22.17 -13.61
N LEU A 40 -6.65 21.28 -14.45
CA LEU A 40 -5.35 20.68 -14.26
C LEU A 40 -4.21 21.69 -14.49
N ALA A 41 -3.15 21.60 -13.70
CA ALA A 41 -1.89 22.30 -13.95
C ALA A 41 -1.11 21.57 -15.07
N LEU A 42 -1.58 21.67 -16.33
CA LEU A 42 -1.02 20.92 -17.47
C LEU A 42 0.48 21.14 -17.69
N GLU A 43 0.98 22.34 -17.38
CA GLU A 43 2.41 22.68 -17.43
C GLU A 43 3.22 21.91 -16.38
N GLN A 44 2.59 21.53 -15.26
CA GLN A 44 3.17 20.70 -14.21
C GLN A 44 2.98 19.20 -14.47
N LEU A 45 1.93 18.79 -15.18
CA LEU A 45 1.65 17.38 -15.52
C LEU A 45 2.39 16.91 -16.78
N GLY A 46 2.96 17.84 -17.56
CA GLY A 46 3.74 17.54 -18.76
C GLY A 46 2.87 17.20 -19.98
N ARG A 47 3.34 17.57 -21.18
CA ARG A 47 2.71 17.15 -22.45
C ARG A 47 2.89 15.64 -22.63
N GLY A 48 1.91 14.85 -22.17
CA GLY A 48 1.83 13.40 -22.44
C GLY A 48 1.18 12.52 -21.36
N GLY A 49 0.79 13.05 -20.18
CA GLY A 49 0.42 12.19 -19.04
C GLY A 49 -1.07 11.88 -18.84
N LEU A 50 -1.95 12.83 -19.11
CA LEU A 50 -3.41 12.73 -18.97
C LEU A 50 -4.04 13.52 -20.13
N CYS A 51 -4.87 12.88 -20.95
CA CYS A 51 -5.82 13.56 -21.84
C CYS A 51 -7.23 13.45 -21.23
N GLU A 52 -8.24 14.11 -21.79
CA GLU A 52 -9.64 13.97 -21.34
C GLU A 52 -10.07 12.49 -21.23
N VAL A 53 -9.68 11.67 -22.21
CA VAL A 53 -9.88 10.19 -22.22
C VAL A 53 -9.15 9.49 -21.06
N GLY A 54 -8.04 10.06 -20.57
CA GLY A 54 -7.31 9.55 -19.41
C GLY A 54 -7.96 9.93 -18.06
N LEU A 55 -8.68 11.06 -18.00
CA LEU A 55 -9.51 11.43 -16.85
C LEU A 55 -10.78 10.58 -16.80
N GLU A 56 -11.42 10.38 -17.95
CA GLU A 56 -12.53 9.45 -18.12
C GLU A 56 -12.13 8.03 -17.69
N GLY A 57 -11.00 7.52 -18.20
CA GLY A 57 -10.49 6.22 -17.79
C GLY A 57 -10.13 6.10 -16.31
N PHE A 58 -9.74 7.20 -15.65
CA PHE A 58 -9.53 7.23 -14.20
C PHE A 58 -10.87 7.22 -13.45
N TRP A 59 -11.81 8.07 -13.84
CA TRP A 59 -13.12 8.16 -13.21
C TRP A 59 -13.94 6.89 -13.40
N LEU A 60 -13.83 6.22 -14.55
CA LEU A 60 -14.43 4.92 -14.80
C LEU A 60 -13.93 3.85 -13.81
N VAL A 61 -12.69 3.91 -13.31
CA VAL A 61 -12.22 2.99 -12.26
C VAL A 61 -12.89 3.30 -10.91
N VAL A 62 -13.18 4.57 -10.64
CA VAL A 62 -13.93 5.01 -9.46
C VAL A 62 -15.40 4.60 -9.56
N ALA A 63 -16.05 4.92 -10.68
CA ALA A 63 -17.45 4.67 -10.97
C ALA A 63 -17.77 3.17 -11.18
N ALA A 64 -16.83 2.37 -11.69
CA ALA A 64 -17.02 0.94 -11.87
C ALA A 64 -17.20 0.19 -10.54
N ASN A 65 -16.61 0.70 -9.47
CA ASN A 65 -16.81 0.18 -8.11
C ASN A 65 -18.07 0.76 -7.44
N HIS A 66 -18.55 1.92 -7.89
CA HIS A 66 -19.68 2.64 -7.32
C HIS A 66 -20.44 3.50 -8.37
N PRO A 67 -21.68 3.18 -8.75
CA PRO A 67 -22.25 3.65 -10.00
C PRO A 67 -22.64 5.13 -9.99
N ASP A 68 -22.96 5.71 -8.83
CA ASP A 68 -23.34 7.12 -8.71
C ASP A 68 -22.61 7.81 -7.56
N LEU A 69 -22.16 9.04 -7.79
CA LEU A 69 -21.73 9.96 -6.73
C LEU A 69 -22.97 10.58 -6.06
N ILE A 70 -23.11 10.39 -4.75
CA ILE A 70 -24.23 10.90 -3.93
C ILE A 70 -23.85 12.20 -3.23
N ALA A 71 -22.63 12.29 -2.69
CA ALA A 71 -22.18 13.48 -1.95
C ALA A 71 -20.65 13.59 -1.94
N ILE A 72 -20.16 14.83 -1.80
CA ILE A 72 -18.74 15.14 -1.57
C ILE A 72 -18.61 15.93 -0.26
N GLU A 73 -17.83 15.40 0.68
CA GLU A 73 -17.53 16.05 1.97
C GLU A 73 -16.02 16.23 2.10
N THR A 74 -15.57 17.35 2.68
CA THR A 74 -14.16 17.49 3.07
C THR A 74 -13.88 16.56 4.25
N PHE A 75 -12.89 15.69 4.11
CA PHE A 75 -12.64 14.65 5.09
C PHE A 75 -11.63 15.06 6.17
N SER A 76 -10.49 15.62 5.76
CA SER A 76 -9.41 15.99 6.68
C SER A 76 -9.13 17.49 6.63
N PRO A 77 -8.53 18.06 7.70
CA PRO A 77 -8.03 19.44 7.65
C PRO A 77 -7.07 19.61 6.47
N LEU A 78 -7.05 20.82 5.90
CA LEU A 78 -6.10 21.21 4.88
C LEU A 78 -4.67 20.95 5.36
N ALA A 79 -3.90 20.19 4.60
CA ALA A 79 -2.50 19.93 4.87
C ALA A 79 -1.65 20.61 3.80
N TYR A 80 -0.82 21.58 4.19
CA TYR A 80 0.15 22.17 3.29
C TYR A 80 1.43 21.35 3.30
N ASP A 81 1.84 20.88 2.12
CA ASP A 81 3.10 20.19 1.94
C ASP A 81 4.17 21.19 1.46
N ALA A 82 5.01 21.60 2.39
CA ALA A 82 6.11 22.53 2.13
C ALA A 82 7.20 21.97 1.20
N SER A 83 7.25 20.63 0.99
CA SER A 83 8.23 20.00 0.10
C SER A 83 7.81 20.05 -1.37
N SER A 84 6.50 20.03 -1.64
CA SER A 84 5.94 20.13 -2.98
C SER A 84 5.36 21.51 -3.29
N ASP A 85 5.21 22.41 -2.31
CA ASP A 85 4.50 23.69 -2.42
C ASP A 85 3.04 23.49 -2.89
N HIS A 86 2.39 22.45 -2.37
CA HIS A 86 1.00 22.13 -2.66
C HIS A 86 0.14 22.13 -1.41
N LEU A 87 -1.12 22.48 -1.60
CA LEU A 87 -2.15 22.33 -0.60
C LEU A 87 -2.96 21.06 -0.87
N ARG A 88 -2.94 20.12 0.07
CA ARG A 88 -3.64 18.85 -0.03
C ARG A 88 -5.03 18.96 0.60
N VAL A 89 -6.04 18.59 -0.19
CA VAL A 89 -7.44 18.43 0.22
C VAL A 89 -7.81 16.96 0.09
N VAL A 90 -8.32 16.35 1.14
CA VAL A 90 -8.86 14.98 1.07
C VAL A 90 -10.37 15.06 1.09
N LEU A 91 -10.99 14.56 0.03
CA LEU A 91 -12.44 14.51 -0.12
C LEU A 91 -12.95 13.09 0.15
N ARG A 92 -14.08 13.02 0.83
CA ARG A 92 -14.93 11.84 0.97
C ARG A 92 -16.03 11.89 -0.07
N LEU A 93 -16.11 10.85 -0.87
CA LEU A 93 -17.11 10.64 -1.89
C LEU A 93 -18.09 9.62 -1.35
N THR A 94 -19.31 10.03 -1.02
CA THR A 94 -20.38 9.06 -0.77
C THR A 94 -20.89 8.60 -2.11
N MET A 95 -20.79 7.32 -2.40
CA MET A 95 -21.21 6.72 -3.65
C MET A 95 -22.34 5.70 -3.43
N SER A 96 -23.14 5.41 -4.45
CA SER A 96 -24.10 4.31 -4.44
C SER A 96 -23.40 2.95 -4.47
N GLY A 97 -24.06 1.89 -4.00
CA GLY A 97 -23.51 0.53 -4.00
C GLY A 97 -24.10 -0.34 -5.10
N ASN A 98 -23.35 -1.37 -5.49
CA ASN A 98 -23.76 -2.35 -6.50
C ASN A 98 -24.63 -3.45 -5.87
N GLY A 99 -25.94 -3.20 -5.67
CA GLY A 99 -26.88 -4.23 -5.22
C GLY A 99 -28.33 -3.73 -5.06
N GLN A 100 -29.32 -4.63 -5.21
CA GLN A 100 -30.77 -4.31 -5.15
C GLN A 100 -31.29 -3.80 -3.79
N ALA A 101 -30.42 -3.65 -2.78
CA ALA A 101 -30.77 -2.92 -1.56
C ALA A 101 -30.33 -1.46 -1.73
N LEU A 102 -31.32 -0.55 -1.81
CA LEU A 102 -31.19 0.92 -1.80
C LEU A 102 -30.39 1.51 -0.59
N GLU A 103 -29.78 0.68 0.26
CA GLU A 103 -29.09 1.04 1.50
C GLU A 103 -27.55 0.86 1.46
N SER A 104 -26.96 0.35 0.38
CA SER A 104 -25.51 0.08 0.32
C SER A 104 -24.66 1.30 -0.11
N ARG A 105 -24.76 2.42 0.60
CA ARG A 105 -23.81 3.54 0.38
C ARG A 105 -22.37 3.11 0.69
N ARG A 106 -21.44 3.50 -0.16
CA ARG A 106 -19.99 3.25 -0.02
C ARG A 106 -19.27 4.59 0.06
N ASP A 107 -18.24 4.68 0.88
CA ASP A 107 -17.38 5.84 0.91
C ASP A 107 -16.11 5.55 0.11
N ALA A 108 -15.80 6.42 -0.84
CA ALA A 108 -14.49 6.47 -1.47
C ALA A 108 -13.77 7.74 -1.05
N TYR A 109 -12.45 7.75 -1.15
CA TYR A 109 -11.63 8.90 -0.77
C TYR A 109 -10.74 9.28 -1.93
N THR A 110 -10.58 10.58 -2.14
CA THR A 110 -9.65 11.11 -3.13
C THR A 110 -8.83 12.22 -2.51
N ALA A 111 -7.52 12.17 -2.72
CA ALA A 111 -6.63 13.26 -2.35
C ALA A 111 -6.39 14.15 -3.57
N ILE A 112 -6.64 15.44 -3.43
CA ILE A 112 -6.43 16.47 -4.44
C ILE A 112 -5.32 17.39 -3.95
N ASN A 113 -4.26 17.55 -4.75
CA ASN A 113 -3.17 18.47 -4.45
C ASN A 113 -3.30 19.71 -5.35
N LEU A 114 -3.45 20.86 -4.71
CA LEU A 114 -3.64 22.15 -5.34
C LEU A 114 -2.31 22.91 -5.34
N THR A 115 -1.96 23.41 -6.51
CA THR A 115 -0.89 24.39 -6.69
C THR A 115 -1.24 25.73 -6.00
N PRO A 116 -0.27 26.61 -5.74
CA PRO A 116 -0.52 27.90 -5.09
C PRO A 116 -1.48 28.84 -5.85
N ASP A 117 -1.65 28.64 -7.17
CA ASP A 117 -2.61 29.36 -8.02
C ASP A 117 -3.97 28.65 -8.14
N GLY A 118 -4.17 27.54 -7.44
CA GLY A 118 -5.45 26.84 -7.34
C GLY A 118 -5.75 25.89 -8.50
N ARG A 119 -4.74 25.51 -9.27
CA ARG A 119 -4.84 24.44 -10.26
C ARG A 119 -4.57 23.08 -9.62
N ILE A 120 -5.16 22.03 -10.19
CA ILE A 120 -4.97 20.66 -9.74
C ILE A 120 -3.61 20.17 -10.24
N GLY A 121 -2.63 20.08 -9.32
CA GLY A 121 -1.30 19.59 -9.62
C GLY A 121 -1.25 18.07 -9.75
N TRP A 122 -1.97 17.36 -8.86
CA TRP A 122 -2.10 15.91 -8.85
C TRP A 122 -3.35 15.47 -8.07
N PHE A 123 -3.87 14.27 -8.37
CA PHE A 123 -4.95 13.65 -7.61
C PHE A 123 -4.77 12.13 -7.55
N SER A 124 -5.27 11.49 -6.49
CA SER A 124 -5.23 10.03 -6.35
C SER A 124 -6.52 9.47 -5.78
N TYR A 125 -6.95 8.32 -6.32
CA TYR A 125 -8.05 7.55 -5.78
C TYR A 125 -7.54 6.59 -4.71
N LEU A 126 -8.09 6.69 -3.50
CA LEU A 126 -7.61 5.95 -2.33
C LEU A 126 -8.29 4.57 -2.17
N SER A 127 -9.28 4.19 -3.00
CA SER A 127 -10.19 3.09 -2.67
C SER A 127 -9.74 1.65 -2.98
N ILE A 128 -8.49 1.39 -3.37
CA ILE A 128 -8.07 -0.02 -3.59
C ILE A 128 -8.04 -0.84 -2.29
N LEU A 129 -8.07 -0.22 -1.09
CA LEU A 129 -8.17 -0.96 0.18
C LEU A 129 -9.05 -0.29 1.26
N THR A 130 -9.84 0.72 0.93
CA THR A 130 -10.53 1.54 1.93
C THR A 130 -12.02 1.66 1.69
N ASP A 131 -12.77 0.76 2.31
CA ASP A 131 -14.17 0.97 2.74
C ASP A 131 -14.20 1.85 4.02
N LEU A 132 -13.12 2.60 4.29
CA LEU A 132 -12.83 3.26 5.55
C LEU A 132 -12.21 4.62 5.24
N GLY A 133 -12.89 5.70 5.61
CA GLY A 133 -12.26 7.02 5.63
C GLY A 133 -11.12 7.09 6.61
N PRO A 134 -10.30 8.15 6.58
CA PRO A 134 -9.27 8.34 7.61
C PRO A 134 -9.92 8.27 9.00
N ALA A 135 -9.77 7.13 9.66
CA ALA A 135 -10.52 6.88 10.87
C ALA A 135 -10.23 7.99 11.89
N PRO A 136 -11.21 8.40 12.72
CA PRO A 136 -10.85 9.09 13.97
C PRO A 136 -9.71 8.31 14.62
N GLU A 137 -8.67 8.99 15.15
CA GLU A 137 -7.47 8.34 15.68
C GLU A 137 -7.84 7.03 16.38
N SER A 138 -7.59 5.91 15.69
CA SER A 138 -7.86 4.62 16.30
C SER A 138 -6.93 4.54 17.50
N PRO A 139 -7.41 4.23 18.72
CA PRO A 139 -6.50 4.04 19.84
C PRO A 139 -5.42 3.00 19.46
N PRO A 140 -4.24 3.01 20.08
CA PRO A 140 -3.30 1.92 19.87
C PRO A 140 -3.95 0.58 20.27
N PRO A 141 -3.50 -0.55 19.70
CA PRO A 141 -4.03 -1.85 20.06
C PRO A 141 -3.93 -2.10 21.57
N PRO A 142 -4.88 -2.82 22.20
CA PRO A 142 -4.86 -3.06 23.65
C PRO A 142 -3.60 -3.76 24.18
N TYR A 143 -2.91 -4.51 23.33
CA TYR A 143 -1.66 -5.21 23.65
C TYR A 143 -0.41 -4.32 23.53
N VAL A 144 -0.56 -3.05 23.13
CA VAL A 144 0.54 -2.10 22.98
C VAL A 144 0.59 -1.16 24.19
N PRO A 145 1.47 -1.43 25.19
CA PRO A 145 1.75 -0.49 26.27
C PRO A 145 2.49 0.76 25.74
N PRO A 146 1.95 1.98 25.91
CA PRO A 146 2.56 3.20 25.39
C PRO A 146 3.99 3.47 25.91
N GLU A 147 4.32 2.95 27.08
CA GLU A 147 5.62 3.11 27.72
C GLU A 147 6.70 2.15 27.19
N ALA A 148 6.36 1.17 26.35
CA ALA A 148 7.33 0.16 25.87
C ALA A 148 8.27 0.66 24.76
N PHE A 149 8.01 1.82 24.17
CA PHE A 149 8.82 2.34 23.07
C PHE A 149 8.92 3.87 23.08
N ASP A 150 9.80 4.40 22.22
CA ASP A 150 9.88 5.81 21.83
C ASP A 150 9.75 5.93 20.31
N GLU A 151 9.03 6.92 19.82
CA GLU A 151 8.95 7.23 18.38
C GLU A 151 9.67 8.53 18.03
N PHE A 152 10.40 8.52 16.92
CA PHE A 152 11.17 9.65 16.43
C PHE A 152 10.91 9.87 14.95
N ARG A 153 10.74 11.13 14.55
CA ARG A 153 10.76 11.50 13.12
C ARG A 153 12.20 11.51 12.63
N VAL A 154 12.43 10.87 11.50
CA VAL A 154 13.75 10.81 10.85
C VAL A 154 13.61 11.18 9.39
N THR A 155 14.69 11.71 8.82
CA THR A 155 14.83 11.93 7.38
C THR A 155 16.00 11.10 6.88
N PHE A 156 15.83 10.45 5.74
CA PHE A 156 16.85 9.61 5.10
C PHE A 156 16.72 9.68 3.58
N GLY A 157 17.62 9.00 2.85
CA GLY A 157 17.70 9.13 1.40
C GLY A 157 18.65 10.26 0.96
N LYS A 158 18.55 10.64 -0.30
CA LYS A 158 19.40 11.67 -0.91
C LYS A 158 18.52 12.65 -1.67
N ALA A 159 18.88 13.93 -1.62
CA ALA A 159 18.26 14.95 -2.47
C ALA A 159 18.25 14.53 -3.95
N PRO A 160 17.17 14.78 -4.68
CA PRO A 160 15.94 15.47 -4.25
C PRO A 160 14.87 14.55 -3.63
N TRP A 161 15.18 13.28 -3.36
CA TRP A 161 14.25 12.23 -2.94
C TRP A 161 14.36 11.88 -1.45
N GLU A 162 14.68 12.85 -0.58
CA GLU A 162 14.68 12.56 0.85
C GLU A 162 13.29 12.16 1.34
N LEU A 163 13.24 11.13 2.19
CA LEU A 163 12.01 10.60 2.75
C LEU A 163 11.93 10.89 4.25
N ALA A 164 10.73 11.26 4.69
CA ALA A 164 10.39 11.32 6.11
C ALA A 164 9.90 9.94 6.56
N GLY A 165 10.51 9.42 7.63
CA GLY A 165 10.10 8.18 8.28
C GLY A 165 9.80 8.38 9.77
N THR A 166 9.18 7.36 10.35
CA THR A 166 9.00 7.24 11.80
C THR A 166 9.80 6.03 12.28
N LEU A 167 10.76 6.29 13.16
CA LEU A 167 11.58 5.30 13.85
C LEU A 167 10.92 4.98 15.18
N THR A 168 10.54 3.72 15.40
CA THR A 168 10.00 3.22 16.67
C THR A 168 11.05 2.36 17.36
N MET A 169 11.49 2.77 18.55
CA MET A 169 12.57 2.13 19.31
C MET A 169 12.03 1.50 20.60
N PRO A 170 12.31 0.22 20.90
CA PRO A 170 12.00 -0.37 22.19
C PRO A 170 12.71 0.38 23.33
N LYS A 171 12.09 0.38 24.52
CA LYS A 171 12.78 0.81 25.74
C LYS A 171 13.87 -0.20 26.12
N GLY A 172 14.97 0.33 26.65
CA GLY A 172 16.10 -0.46 27.11
C GLY A 172 17.42 -0.04 26.49
N GLN A 173 18.45 -0.83 26.77
CA GLN A 173 19.84 -0.53 26.39
C GLN A 173 20.17 -0.99 24.96
N GLY A 174 19.42 -1.94 24.40
CA GLY A 174 19.78 -2.61 23.15
C GLY A 174 21.09 -3.42 23.28
N PRO A 175 21.77 -3.72 22.16
CA PRO A 175 21.33 -3.41 20.80
C PRO A 175 20.10 -4.25 20.42
N PHE A 176 19.15 -3.65 19.71
CA PHE A 176 17.91 -4.29 19.28
C PHE A 176 18.03 -4.76 17.82
N PRO A 177 17.46 -5.92 17.45
CA PRO A 177 17.19 -6.18 16.05
C PRO A 177 16.23 -5.11 15.51
N ALA A 178 16.31 -4.83 14.21
CA ALA A 178 15.49 -3.80 13.61
C ALA A 178 14.92 -4.22 12.25
N VAL A 179 13.75 -3.68 11.90
CA VAL A 179 13.08 -4.00 10.64
C VAL A 179 12.63 -2.73 9.91
N VAL A 180 12.89 -2.66 8.60
CA VAL A 180 12.25 -1.65 7.74
C VAL A 180 10.88 -2.17 7.34
N ILE A 181 9.82 -1.38 7.53
CA ILE A 181 8.44 -1.73 7.19
C ILE A 181 8.01 -0.94 5.95
N ILE A 182 7.63 -1.63 4.89
CA ILE A 182 7.14 -1.04 3.64
C ILE A 182 5.75 -1.58 3.31
N GLY A 183 4.84 -0.66 2.97
CA GLY A 183 3.43 -0.95 2.76
C GLY A 183 3.06 -1.42 1.35
N PRO A 184 1.77 -1.71 1.13
CA PRO A 184 1.26 -2.24 -0.13
C PRO A 184 1.18 -1.21 -1.27
N GLY A 185 1.88 -0.07 -1.20
CA GLY A 185 1.80 1.03 -2.17
C GLY A 185 0.63 1.98 -1.96
N GLY A 186 0.65 3.14 -2.62
CA GLY A 186 -0.45 4.12 -2.59
C GLY A 186 -0.47 5.08 -1.40
N GLY A 187 0.60 5.14 -0.59
CA GLY A 187 0.82 6.25 0.35
C GLY A 187 0.31 6.05 1.76
N PHE A 188 0.15 4.80 2.20
CA PHE A 188 -0.56 4.50 3.44
C PHE A 188 0.29 4.50 4.71
N ALA A 189 1.58 4.85 4.68
CA ALA A 189 2.37 4.97 5.91
C ALA A 189 1.87 6.15 6.76
N GLY A 190 1.16 5.83 7.84
CA GLY A 190 0.61 6.77 8.82
C GLY A 190 -0.84 7.19 8.59
N GLU A 191 -1.40 6.96 7.41
CA GLU A 191 -2.72 7.48 6.99
C GLU A 191 -3.73 6.37 6.66
N SER A 192 -3.35 5.09 6.73
CA SER A 192 -4.34 4.00 6.63
C SER A 192 -5.37 4.12 7.76
N PRO A 193 -6.68 3.99 7.48
CA PRO A 193 -7.73 3.95 8.50
C PRO A 193 -7.51 2.92 9.60
N ASN A 194 -6.87 1.79 9.26
CA ASN A 194 -6.54 0.73 10.21
C ASN A 194 -5.17 0.91 10.89
N ARG A 195 -4.41 1.95 10.50
CA ARG A 195 -3.08 2.28 11.06
C ARG A 195 -2.19 1.05 11.20
N TRP A 196 -2.26 0.14 10.22
CA TRP A 196 -1.56 -1.15 10.22
C TRP A 196 -0.05 -0.96 10.44
N ASP A 197 0.51 0.11 9.87
CA ASP A 197 1.92 0.45 9.92
C ASP A 197 2.36 0.87 11.32
N ARG A 198 1.51 1.62 12.02
CA ARG A 198 1.70 1.98 13.43
C ARG A 198 1.54 0.76 14.32
N ASP A 199 0.47 -0.01 14.13
CA ASP A 199 0.17 -1.17 14.97
C ASP A 199 1.30 -2.20 14.89
N MET A 200 1.83 -2.46 13.68
CA MET A 200 3.02 -3.29 13.50
C MET A 200 4.24 -2.69 14.18
N ALA A 201 4.56 -1.42 13.94
CA ALA A 201 5.75 -0.79 14.50
C ALA A 201 5.75 -0.80 16.04
N GLN A 202 4.60 -0.51 16.66
CA GLN A 202 4.45 -0.45 18.11
C GLN A 202 4.34 -1.84 18.75
N GLY A 203 3.64 -2.78 18.09
CA GLY A 203 3.57 -4.18 18.51
C GLY A 203 4.95 -4.84 18.48
N LEU A 204 5.69 -4.72 17.37
CA LEU A 204 7.07 -5.21 17.28
C LEU A 204 8.00 -4.59 18.32
N ALA A 205 7.84 -3.30 18.60
CA ALA A 205 8.63 -2.64 19.63
C ALA A 205 8.30 -3.13 21.06
N THR A 206 7.05 -3.52 21.30
CA THR A 206 6.62 -4.18 22.55
C THR A 206 7.31 -5.55 22.72
N HIS A 207 7.66 -6.21 21.61
CA HIS A 207 8.43 -7.45 21.57
C HIS A 207 9.93 -7.24 21.31
N GLY A 208 10.46 -6.04 21.53
CA GLY A 208 11.91 -5.78 21.50
C GLY A 208 12.54 -5.59 20.12
N VAL A 209 11.73 -5.43 19.07
CA VAL A 209 12.20 -5.17 17.69
C VAL A 209 12.01 -3.69 17.34
N ALA A 210 13.09 -3.02 16.97
CA ALA A 210 13.01 -1.65 16.45
C ALA A 210 12.47 -1.62 15.02
N SER A 211 11.84 -0.52 14.61
CA SER A 211 11.32 -0.40 13.24
C SER A 211 11.47 0.98 12.64
N LEU A 212 11.64 1.03 11.32
CA LEU A 212 11.55 2.26 10.53
C LEU A 212 10.48 2.08 9.46
N ARG A 213 9.45 2.93 9.50
CA ARG A 213 8.38 2.99 8.50
C ARG A 213 8.36 4.34 7.79
N PHE A 214 7.97 4.37 6.53
CA PHE A 214 7.93 5.58 5.69
C PHE A 214 6.91 5.44 4.56
N ALA A 215 6.47 6.56 4.00
CA ALA A 215 5.63 6.59 2.80
C ALA A 215 6.50 6.58 1.55
N GLU A 216 6.07 5.86 0.51
CA GLU A 216 6.81 5.69 -0.74
C GLU A 216 7.09 7.04 -1.43
N ARG A 217 8.19 7.13 -2.20
CA ARG A 217 8.51 8.35 -2.94
C ARG A 217 7.49 8.69 -4.03
N SER A 218 6.77 7.71 -4.56
CA SER A 218 5.67 7.93 -5.51
C SER A 218 4.51 8.72 -4.90
N VAL A 219 4.46 8.80 -3.56
CA VAL A 219 3.42 9.52 -2.81
C VAL A 219 3.96 10.84 -2.33
N THR A 220 5.11 10.83 -1.66
CA THR A 220 5.72 12.02 -1.06
C THR A 220 6.38 12.94 -2.09
N HIS A 221 6.79 12.39 -3.23
CA HIS A 221 7.41 13.10 -4.36
C HIS A 221 6.64 12.85 -5.66
N ALA A 222 5.30 12.77 -5.58
CA ALA A 222 4.43 12.31 -6.67
C ALA A 222 4.68 13.01 -8.01
N LEU A 223 4.85 14.34 -8.02
CA LEU A 223 5.12 15.10 -9.24
C LEU A 223 6.47 14.74 -9.86
N SER A 224 7.51 14.60 -9.04
CA SER A 224 8.83 14.21 -9.49
C SER A 224 8.80 12.78 -10.04
N ALA A 225 8.10 11.87 -9.37
CA ALA A 225 7.94 10.48 -9.79
C ALA A 225 7.19 10.38 -11.12
N ALA A 226 6.07 11.09 -11.26
CA ALA A 226 5.27 11.13 -12.48
C ALA A 226 6.03 11.72 -13.69
N ARG A 227 6.99 12.63 -13.44
CA ARG A 227 7.83 13.24 -14.48
C ARG A 227 9.04 12.39 -14.86
N GLN A 228 9.37 11.36 -14.09
CA GLN A 228 10.52 10.51 -14.37
C GLN A 228 10.15 9.46 -15.43
N PRO A 229 10.69 9.54 -16.67
CA PRO A 229 10.23 8.67 -17.76
C PRO A 229 10.52 7.17 -17.55
N MET A 230 11.49 6.87 -16.69
CA MET A 230 11.94 5.51 -16.35
C MET A 230 11.70 5.24 -14.85
N PHE A 231 10.60 5.72 -14.30
CA PHE A 231 10.23 5.36 -12.92
C PHE A 231 9.76 3.90 -12.90
N THR A 232 10.42 3.07 -12.10
CA THR A 232 10.18 1.62 -11.99
C THR A 232 10.04 1.19 -10.53
N LEU A 233 9.89 -0.13 -10.31
CA LEU A 233 9.92 -0.69 -8.96
C LEU A 233 11.24 -0.38 -8.24
N ALA A 234 12.34 -0.26 -9.00
CA ALA A 234 13.64 0.03 -8.45
C ALA A 234 13.66 1.38 -7.73
N GLU A 235 13.18 2.44 -8.38
CA GLU A 235 13.11 3.75 -7.75
C GLU A 235 12.07 3.79 -6.64
N GLU A 236 10.90 3.20 -6.84
CA GLU A 236 9.80 3.31 -5.87
C GLU A 236 10.05 2.55 -4.57
N TYR A 237 10.68 1.38 -4.65
CA TYR A 237 10.82 0.47 -3.51
C TYR A 237 12.27 0.13 -3.19
N VAL A 238 13.09 -0.19 -4.19
CA VAL A 238 14.42 -0.77 -3.94
C VAL A 238 15.39 0.26 -3.37
N ASP A 239 15.50 1.43 -4.02
CA ASP A 239 16.39 2.51 -3.59
C ASP A 239 16.04 3.01 -2.19
N ASP A 240 14.73 3.19 -1.92
CA ASP A 240 14.24 3.71 -0.63
C ASP A 240 14.41 2.68 0.49
N ALA A 241 14.18 1.40 0.21
CA ALA A 241 14.46 0.33 1.17
C ALA A 241 15.95 0.29 1.55
N LEU A 242 16.86 0.35 0.57
CA LEU A 242 18.30 0.38 0.81
C LEU A 242 18.71 1.60 1.65
N ALA A 243 18.14 2.77 1.37
CA ALA A 243 18.38 3.97 2.16
C ALA A 243 17.86 3.85 3.60
N ALA A 244 16.67 3.26 3.79
CA ALA A 244 16.08 3.01 5.10
C ALA A 244 16.89 1.97 5.91
N ILE A 245 17.35 0.90 5.28
CA ILE A 245 18.22 -0.12 5.89
C ILE A 245 19.53 0.54 6.35
N GLY A 246 20.15 1.35 5.49
CA GLY A 246 21.34 2.13 5.85
C GLY A 246 21.09 3.07 7.04
N ARG A 247 19.90 3.69 7.11
CA ARG A 247 19.52 4.53 8.24
C ARG A 247 19.38 3.74 9.55
N LEU A 248 18.78 2.55 9.52
CA LEU A 248 18.68 1.68 10.70
C LEU A 248 20.05 1.23 11.20
N ARG A 249 20.95 0.79 10.30
CA ARG A 249 22.32 0.38 10.67
C ARG A 249 23.14 1.50 11.35
N LEU A 250 22.84 2.76 11.05
CA LEU A 250 23.48 3.93 11.65
C LEU A 250 22.78 4.44 12.92
N THR A 251 21.67 3.81 13.33
CA THR A 251 20.86 4.27 14.46
C THR A 251 21.41 3.72 15.78
N PRO A 252 21.70 4.57 16.79
CA PRO A 252 22.16 4.10 18.09
C PRO A 252 21.19 3.11 18.75
N ARG A 253 21.74 2.05 19.37
CA ARG A 253 21.01 0.92 19.97
C ARG A 253 20.33 -0.02 18.96
N VAL A 254 20.51 0.13 17.66
CA VAL A 254 20.20 -0.92 16.69
C VAL A 254 21.43 -1.81 16.52
N ASP A 255 21.23 -3.12 16.45
CA ASP A 255 22.26 -4.07 16.03
C ASP A 255 22.36 -4.04 14.49
N PRO A 256 23.45 -3.51 13.90
CA PRO A 256 23.56 -3.40 12.45
C PRO A 256 23.65 -4.75 11.74
N ALA A 257 23.99 -5.83 12.46
CA ALA A 257 24.03 -7.20 11.91
C ALA A 257 22.66 -7.90 11.96
N ARG A 258 21.66 -7.31 12.64
CA ARG A 258 20.30 -7.85 12.77
C ARG A 258 19.27 -6.86 12.22
N VAL A 259 19.48 -6.44 10.97
CA VAL A 259 18.55 -5.59 10.22
C VAL A 259 17.80 -6.43 9.19
N TYR A 260 16.47 -6.35 9.24
CA TYR A 260 15.54 -7.10 8.42
C TYR A 260 14.70 -6.15 7.55
N LEU A 261 14.02 -6.71 6.56
CA LEU A 261 13.09 -5.98 5.70
C LEU A 261 11.74 -6.69 5.68
N LEU A 262 10.67 -5.94 5.95
CA LEU A 262 9.29 -6.42 5.99
C LEU A 262 8.43 -5.69 4.98
N GLY A 263 7.78 -6.47 4.11
CA GLY A 263 6.95 -5.97 3.02
C GLY A 263 5.55 -6.54 3.08
N ILE A 264 4.61 -5.77 2.56
CA ILE A 264 3.22 -6.19 2.39
C ILE A 264 2.86 -6.10 0.92
N SER A 265 2.21 -7.13 0.38
CA SER A 265 1.66 -7.10 -0.98
C SER A 265 2.74 -6.79 -2.03
N VAL A 266 2.56 -5.71 -2.81
CA VAL A 266 3.52 -5.24 -3.82
C VAL A 266 4.87 -4.85 -3.24
N ALA A 267 4.98 -4.41 -1.97
CA ALA A 267 6.31 -4.18 -1.39
C ALA A 267 7.09 -5.48 -1.22
N SER A 268 6.41 -6.59 -0.89
CA SER A 268 7.02 -7.93 -0.80
C SER A 268 7.62 -8.36 -2.14
N PHE A 269 7.02 -7.92 -3.26
CA PHE A 269 7.50 -8.18 -4.62
C PHE A 269 8.91 -7.58 -4.84
N ALA A 270 9.19 -6.38 -4.31
CA ALA A 270 10.49 -5.72 -4.48
C ALA A 270 11.62 -6.30 -3.60
N MET A 271 11.28 -6.97 -2.50
CA MET A 271 12.25 -7.31 -1.45
C MET A 271 13.39 -8.24 -1.87
N PRO A 272 13.16 -9.27 -2.72
CA PRO A 272 14.25 -10.11 -3.18
C PRO A 272 15.32 -9.32 -3.96
N SER A 273 14.92 -8.26 -4.69
CA SER A 273 15.87 -7.36 -5.34
C SER A 273 16.68 -6.55 -4.33
N VAL A 274 16.04 -6.03 -3.28
CA VAL A 274 16.74 -5.32 -2.19
C VAL A 274 17.77 -6.22 -1.53
N ALA A 275 17.39 -7.43 -1.15
CA ALA A 275 18.28 -8.42 -0.54
C ALA A 275 19.41 -8.88 -1.47
N SER A 276 19.18 -8.89 -2.78
CA SER A 276 20.24 -9.19 -3.77
C SER A 276 21.32 -8.10 -3.81
N LEU A 277 20.93 -6.85 -3.50
CA LEU A 277 21.83 -5.68 -3.48
C LEU A 277 22.44 -5.41 -2.11
N ASP A 278 21.85 -5.95 -1.04
CA ASP A 278 22.30 -5.83 0.34
C ASP A 278 22.54 -7.23 0.97
N PRO A 279 23.74 -7.80 0.77
CA PRO A 279 24.07 -9.14 1.28
C PRO A 279 24.20 -9.21 2.81
N ASP A 280 24.24 -8.06 3.49
CA ASP A 280 24.34 -7.97 4.95
C ASP A 280 22.96 -7.92 5.63
N LEU A 281 21.86 -8.07 4.86
CA LEU A 281 20.51 -8.11 5.41
C LEU A 281 20.29 -9.44 6.15
N ALA A 282 19.73 -9.38 7.35
CA ALA A 282 19.57 -10.55 8.22
C ALA A 282 18.40 -11.46 7.82
N GLY A 283 17.45 -10.97 7.01
CA GLY A 283 16.35 -11.76 6.48
C GLY A 283 15.17 -10.91 5.96
N LEU A 284 14.19 -11.59 5.35
CA LEU A 284 12.97 -10.98 4.81
C LEU A 284 11.71 -11.48 5.52
N VAL A 285 10.78 -10.57 5.81
CA VAL A 285 9.40 -10.90 6.20
C VAL A 285 8.46 -10.48 5.08
N LEU A 286 7.80 -11.46 4.46
CA LEU A 286 6.96 -11.29 3.28
C LEU A 286 5.50 -11.52 3.68
N ILE A 287 4.74 -10.45 3.85
CA ILE A 287 3.32 -10.50 4.20
C ILE A 287 2.47 -10.44 2.94
N SER A 288 1.57 -11.41 2.80
CA SER A 288 0.64 -11.58 1.68
C SER A 288 1.30 -11.26 0.33
N PRO A 289 2.44 -11.90 0.01
CA PRO A 289 3.31 -11.42 -1.04
C PRO A 289 2.70 -11.62 -2.43
N SER A 290 2.75 -10.57 -3.25
CA SER A 290 2.42 -10.72 -4.68
C SER A 290 3.50 -11.51 -5.41
N SER A 291 3.14 -12.22 -6.48
CA SER A 291 4.10 -12.90 -7.37
C SER A 291 4.17 -12.21 -8.73
N GLY A 292 4.81 -12.82 -9.75
CA GLY A 292 5.01 -12.34 -11.13
C GLY A 292 3.78 -11.86 -11.92
N TYR A 293 2.64 -11.71 -11.25
CA TYR A 293 1.30 -11.41 -11.74
C TYR A 293 0.77 -10.06 -11.24
N VAL A 294 1.61 -9.17 -10.67
CA VAL A 294 1.16 -7.88 -10.08
C VAL A 294 0.23 -7.07 -11.00
N TRP A 295 0.44 -7.10 -12.31
CA TRP A 295 -0.39 -6.38 -13.31
C TRP A 295 -1.81 -6.90 -13.49
N ASP A 296 -2.00 -8.18 -13.19
CA ASP A 296 -3.24 -8.90 -13.40
C ASP A 296 -3.90 -9.26 -12.04
N SER A 297 -3.16 -9.03 -10.94
CA SER A 297 -3.59 -9.19 -9.56
C SER A 297 -4.91 -8.48 -9.27
N ALA A 298 -5.13 -7.29 -9.85
CA ALA A 298 -6.35 -6.52 -9.64
C ALA A 298 -7.62 -7.24 -10.12
N TRP A 299 -7.62 -7.85 -11.33
CA TRP A 299 -8.80 -8.57 -11.80
C TRP A 299 -8.96 -9.92 -11.11
N ARG A 300 -7.84 -10.59 -10.78
CA ARG A 300 -7.86 -11.86 -10.03
C ARG A 300 -8.44 -11.67 -8.63
N MET A 301 -7.99 -10.63 -7.94
CA MET A 301 -8.53 -10.19 -6.66
C MET A 301 -10.04 -9.92 -6.73
N GLN A 302 -10.50 -9.17 -7.74
CA GLN A 302 -11.94 -8.95 -7.92
C GLN A 302 -12.70 -10.25 -8.21
N GLN A 303 -12.12 -11.15 -9.00
CA GLN A 303 -12.71 -12.46 -9.26
C GLN A 303 -12.81 -13.31 -7.99
N GLU A 304 -11.81 -13.30 -7.11
CA GLU A 304 -11.85 -14.01 -5.83
C GLU A 304 -12.88 -13.39 -4.87
N HIS A 305 -13.00 -12.06 -4.79
CA HIS A 305 -14.08 -11.39 -4.04
C HIS A 305 -15.47 -11.85 -4.51
N ALA A 306 -15.66 -11.87 -5.82
CA ALA A 306 -16.93 -12.23 -6.45
C ALA A 306 -17.35 -13.69 -6.12
N LYS A 307 -16.39 -14.61 -5.93
CA LYS A 307 -16.66 -15.99 -5.50
C LYS A 307 -17.19 -16.06 -4.05
N VAL A 308 -16.74 -15.15 -3.18
CA VAL A 308 -17.14 -15.12 -1.77
C VAL A 308 -18.52 -14.56 -1.57
N ASP A 309 -18.88 -13.53 -2.34
CA ASP A 309 -20.20 -12.90 -2.26
C ASP A 309 -21.31 -13.80 -2.84
N ARG A 310 -20.94 -14.91 -3.51
CA ARG A 310 -21.83 -15.93 -4.13
C ARG A 310 -22.79 -15.38 -5.19
N THR A 311 -22.71 -14.09 -5.47
CA THR A 311 -23.41 -13.36 -6.53
C THR A 311 -22.44 -12.36 -7.13
N VAL A 312 -22.24 -12.41 -8.45
CA VAL A 312 -21.46 -11.42 -9.20
C VAL A 312 -22.45 -10.53 -9.94
N SER A 313 -22.43 -9.22 -9.67
CA SER A 313 -23.25 -8.27 -10.43
C SER A 313 -22.71 -8.11 -11.86
N GLU A 314 -23.55 -7.63 -12.77
CA GLU A 314 -23.12 -7.32 -14.14
C GLU A 314 -22.01 -6.25 -14.17
N SER A 315 -22.02 -5.31 -13.23
CA SER A 315 -20.99 -4.27 -13.07
C SER A 315 -19.65 -4.83 -12.59
N GLU A 316 -19.67 -5.75 -11.62
CA GLU A 316 -18.46 -6.45 -11.16
C GLU A 316 -17.88 -7.33 -12.27
N GLN A 317 -18.73 -8.05 -13.00
CA GLN A 317 -18.28 -8.84 -14.14
C GLN A 317 -17.68 -7.95 -15.24
N HIS A 318 -18.30 -6.81 -15.53
CA HIS A 318 -17.75 -5.83 -16.48
C HIS A 318 -16.39 -5.29 -16.02
N SER A 319 -16.25 -4.95 -14.74
CA SER A 319 -14.98 -4.47 -14.16
C SER A 319 -13.87 -5.51 -14.28
N ILE A 320 -14.17 -6.78 -13.97
CA ILE A 320 -13.22 -7.89 -14.14
C ILE A 320 -12.78 -8.00 -15.60
N GLU A 321 -13.70 -7.94 -16.56
CA GLU A 321 -13.35 -8.01 -18.00
C GLU A 321 -12.51 -6.82 -18.46
N VAL A 322 -12.79 -5.60 -17.99
CA VAL A 322 -11.99 -4.40 -18.30
C VAL A 322 -10.57 -4.53 -17.75
N LEU A 323 -10.41 -4.91 -16.48
CA LEU A 323 -9.10 -5.10 -15.85
C LEU A 323 -8.32 -6.24 -16.52
N LYS A 324 -9.00 -7.31 -16.92
CA LYS A 324 -8.40 -8.44 -17.64
C LYS A 324 -7.94 -8.05 -19.04
N ALA A 325 -8.75 -7.30 -19.79
CA ALA A 325 -8.38 -6.78 -21.11
C ALA A 325 -7.17 -5.84 -21.02
N ARG A 326 -7.12 -5.00 -19.98
CA ARG A 326 -5.98 -4.12 -19.71
C ARG A 326 -4.71 -4.90 -19.38
N ALA A 327 -4.80 -5.92 -18.53
CA ALA A 327 -3.67 -6.79 -18.21
C ALA A 327 -3.13 -7.49 -19.48
N ALA A 328 -4.02 -7.98 -20.34
CA ALA A 328 -3.63 -8.59 -21.62
C ALA A 328 -2.96 -7.59 -22.57
N ALA A 329 -3.44 -6.34 -22.62
CA ALA A 329 -2.81 -5.29 -23.43
C ALA A 329 -1.40 -4.94 -22.94
N ILE A 330 -1.21 -4.86 -21.61
CA ILE A 330 0.11 -4.66 -20.99
C ILE A 330 1.04 -5.82 -21.33
N GLU A 331 0.56 -7.07 -21.21
CA GLU A 331 1.35 -8.25 -21.53
C GLU A 331 1.75 -8.31 -23.02
N ALA A 332 0.84 -7.93 -23.92
CA ALA A 332 1.11 -7.86 -25.35
C ALA A 332 2.16 -6.78 -25.66
N ALA A 333 2.00 -5.57 -25.11
CA ALA A 333 2.97 -4.49 -25.25
C ALA A 333 4.36 -4.90 -24.72
N ALA A 334 4.40 -5.71 -23.66
CA ALA A 334 5.65 -6.24 -23.12
C ALA A 334 6.39 -7.23 -24.01
N LYS A 335 5.72 -7.83 -24.99
CA LYS A 335 6.31 -8.81 -25.92
C LYS A 335 6.80 -8.18 -27.22
N GLU A 336 6.36 -6.98 -27.57
CA GLU A 336 6.58 -6.39 -28.89
C GLU A 336 7.80 -5.45 -29.00
N ASP A 337 8.65 -5.33 -27.98
CA ASP A 337 9.82 -4.42 -27.98
C ASP A 337 9.45 -2.98 -28.43
N GLY A 338 8.24 -2.51 -28.12
CA GLY A 338 7.76 -1.17 -28.51
C GLY A 338 8.56 -0.06 -27.81
N ASP A 339 8.74 1.10 -28.47
CA ASP A 339 9.45 2.25 -27.87
C ASP A 339 8.71 2.71 -26.60
N PRO A 340 9.32 2.58 -25.40
CA PRO A 340 8.70 2.95 -24.13
C PRO A 340 8.26 4.43 -24.07
N LYS A 341 8.81 5.29 -24.94
CA LYS A 341 8.46 6.72 -25.01
C LYS A 341 7.13 7.00 -25.68
N GLU A 342 6.67 6.14 -26.59
CA GLU A 342 5.42 6.36 -27.34
C GLU A 342 4.17 5.92 -26.57
N LEU A 343 4.35 5.23 -25.44
CA LEU A 343 3.26 4.60 -24.67
C LEU A 343 3.10 5.19 -23.25
N GLY A 344 3.87 6.22 -22.92
CA GLY A 344 3.82 6.96 -21.65
C GLY A 344 4.52 6.25 -20.48
N VAL A 345 4.78 7.02 -19.41
CA VAL A 345 5.53 6.66 -18.18
C VAL A 345 5.10 5.32 -17.53
N ARG A 346 3.91 4.81 -17.86
CA ARG A 346 3.36 3.57 -17.32
C ARG A 346 3.94 2.30 -17.92
N ILE A 347 4.45 2.31 -19.17
CA ILE A 347 4.96 1.07 -19.77
C ILE A 347 6.30 0.63 -19.18
N ALA A 348 7.24 1.53 -18.89
CA ALA A 348 8.53 1.13 -18.30
C ALA A 348 8.34 0.40 -16.95
N TYR A 349 7.47 0.92 -16.09
CA TYR A 349 7.06 0.25 -14.86
C TYR A 349 6.41 -1.11 -15.19
N HIS A 350 5.45 -1.15 -16.13
CA HIS A 350 4.78 -2.38 -16.57
C HIS A 350 5.71 -3.45 -17.18
N LEU A 351 6.74 -3.06 -17.92
CA LEU A 351 7.77 -3.95 -18.45
C LEU A 351 8.65 -4.50 -17.34
N ASP A 352 9.02 -3.64 -16.38
CA ASP A 352 9.90 -3.99 -15.26
C ASP A 352 9.32 -5.16 -14.45
N LEU A 353 8.13 -5.05 -13.85
CA LEU A 353 7.55 -6.20 -13.14
C LEU A 353 7.15 -7.35 -14.07
N ALA A 354 6.87 -7.14 -15.37
CA ALA A 354 6.58 -8.25 -16.28
C ALA A 354 7.81 -9.13 -16.51
N SER A 355 9.00 -8.52 -16.52
CA SER A 355 10.28 -9.19 -16.72
C SER A 355 10.84 -9.85 -15.45
N TYR A 356 10.31 -9.49 -14.28
CA TYR A 356 10.84 -9.92 -12.99
C TYR A 356 9.92 -10.93 -12.29
N ARG A 357 10.54 -11.88 -11.59
CA ARG A 357 9.88 -12.96 -10.85
C ARG A 357 10.49 -13.04 -9.44
N PRO A 358 9.88 -12.40 -8.44
CA PRO A 358 10.49 -12.27 -7.11
C PRO A 358 10.74 -13.62 -6.45
N GLU A 359 9.85 -14.58 -6.63
CA GLU A 359 9.96 -15.92 -6.07
C GLU A 359 11.16 -16.69 -6.64
N ASN A 360 11.52 -16.44 -7.90
CA ASN A 360 12.70 -17.02 -8.54
C ASN A 360 13.99 -16.40 -8.01
N VAL A 361 14.02 -15.09 -7.78
CA VAL A 361 15.18 -14.43 -7.15
C VAL A 361 15.33 -14.89 -5.70
N ALA A 362 14.22 -14.91 -4.96
CA ALA A 362 14.17 -15.35 -3.57
C ALA A 362 14.67 -16.77 -3.37
N ARG A 363 14.42 -17.69 -4.32
CA ARG A 363 14.93 -19.06 -4.28
C ARG A 363 16.45 -19.15 -4.15
N TYR A 364 17.21 -18.18 -4.65
CA TYR A 364 18.68 -18.23 -4.69
C TYR A 364 19.37 -17.32 -3.67
N LEU A 365 18.62 -16.48 -2.95
CA LEU A 365 19.19 -15.59 -1.94
C LEU A 365 19.72 -16.39 -0.74
N PRO A 366 20.90 -16.09 -0.17
CA PRO A 366 21.46 -16.84 0.96
C PRO A 366 20.96 -16.32 2.33
N ILE A 367 19.77 -15.73 2.39
CA ILE A 367 19.21 -15.15 3.61
C ILE A 367 17.91 -15.85 4.02
N PRO A 368 17.60 -15.91 5.33
CA PRO A 368 16.37 -16.50 5.81
C PRO A 368 15.13 -15.69 5.44
N MET A 369 13.99 -16.36 5.28
CA MET A 369 12.71 -15.72 4.89
C MET A 369 11.54 -16.22 5.73
N PHE A 370 10.63 -15.32 6.08
CA PHE A 370 9.36 -15.66 6.72
C PHE A 370 8.19 -15.16 5.88
N VAL A 371 7.39 -16.09 5.37
CA VAL A 371 6.22 -15.80 4.52
C VAL A 371 4.96 -15.92 5.35
N ILE A 372 4.18 -14.85 5.42
CA ILE A 372 2.95 -14.77 6.22
C ILE A 372 1.76 -14.51 5.31
N ILE A 373 0.67 -15.26 5.49
CA ILE A 373 -0.53 -15.17 4.67
C ILE A 373 -1.80 -15.27 5.53
N GLY A 374 -2.88 -14.57 5.14
CA GLY A 374 -4.23 -14.71 5.72
C GLY A 374 -5.16 -15.63 4.90
N ASP A 375 -6.10 -16.30 5.56
CA ASP A 375 -7.03 -17.28 4.94
C ASP A 375 -8.32 -16.71 4.40
N ARG A 376 -8.69 -15.51 4.88
CA ARG A 376 -9.92 -14.88 4.45
C ARG A 376 -9.62 -14.08 3.21
N VAL A 377 -10.27 -14.56 2.17
CA VAL A 377 -10.31 -13.98 0.84
C VAL A 377 -10.44 -12.48 0.94
N GLY A 378 -9.46 -11.81 0.35
CA GLY A 378 -9.79 -10.63 -0.39
C GLY A 378 -8.68 -9.63 -0.63
N VAL A 379 -7.57 -10.06 -1.24
CA VAL A 379 -6.79 -9.23 -2.20
C VAL A 379 -5.52 -9.94 -2.76
N SER A 380 -5.13 -11.15 -2.29
CA SER A 380 -4.07 -11.95 -2.94
C SER A 380 -4.63 -13.15 -3.72
N PRO A 381 -4.30 -13.31 -5.01
CA PRO A 381 -4.59 -14.52 -5.78
C PRO A 381 -3.94 -15.75 -5.14
N ILE A 382 -4.65 -16.88 -5.11
CA ILE A 382 -4.11 -18.14 -4.56
C ILE A 382 -2.84 -18.57 -5.29
N GLU A 383 -2.74 -18.24 -6.58
CA GLU A 383 -1.59 -18.56 -7.42
C GLU A 383 -0.31 -17.86 -6.94
N ASP A 384 -0.42 -16.67 -6.33
CA ASP A 384 0.74 -15.98 -5.76
C ASP A 384 1.31 -16.77 -4.60
N HIS A 385 0.45 -17.29 -3.73
CA HIS A 385 0.84 -18.11 -2.58
C HIS A 385 1.48 -19.43 -3.03
N GLU A 386 0.87 -20.11 -4.00
CA GLU A 386 1.41 -21.35 -4.57
C GLU A 386 2.78 -21.15 -5.24
N ALA A 387 2.99 -20.00 -5.90
CA ALA A 387 4.27 -19.66 -6.53
C ALA A 387 5.39 -19.47 -5.49
N TRP A 388 5.12 -18.75 -4.40
CA TRP A 388 6.05 -18.55 -3.30
C TRP A 388 6.37 -19.85 -2.57
N LEU A 389 5.33 -20.63 -2.22
CA LEU A 389 5.48 -21.93 -1.58
C LEU A 389 6.31 -22.88 -2.46
N SER A 390 5.96 -23.02 -3.74
CA SER A 390 6.70 -23.87 -4.70
C SER A 390 8.17 -23.47 -4.84
N SER A 391 8.46 -22.18 -4.74
CA SER A 391 9.81 -21.64 -4.88
C SER A 391 10.68 -21.90 -3.66
N LEU A 392 10.14 -21.69 -2.46
CA LEU A 392 10.90 -21.69 -1.22
C LEU A 392 10.77 -22.98 -0.39
N ARG A 393 9.79 -23.87 -0.62
CA ARG A 393 9.55 -25.06 0.23
C ARG A 393 10.72 -26.03 0.42
N ARG A 394 11.74 -25.97 -0.44
CA ARG A 394 12.95 -26.81 -0.33
C ARG A 394 14.08 -26.13 0.45
N ARG A 395 13.87 -24.90 0.89
CA ARG A 395 14.83 -24.15 1.67
C ARG A 395 14.67 -24.47 3.15
N GLY A 396 15.77 -24.76 3.83
CA GLY A 396 15.78 -24.99 5.28
C GLY A 396 15.73 -23.71 6.11
N ASP A 397 15.82 -22.55 5.47
CA ASP A 397 15.82 -21.21 6.06
C ASP A 397 14.61 -20.37 5.62
N ALA A 398 13.56 -21.02 5.10
CA ALA A 398 12.28 -20.39 4.78
C ALA A 398 11.18 -20.95 5.69
N ALA A 399 10.44 -20.06 6.36
CA ALA A 399 9.26 -20.40 7.16
C ALA A 399 7.99 -19.85 6.51
N PHE A 400 6.88 -20.55 6.72
CA PHE A 400 5.57 -20.14 6.24
C PHE A 400 4.57 -20.14 7.38
N ARG A 401 3.72 -19.11 7.48
CA ARG A 401 2.62 -19.05 8.44
C ARG A 401 1.34 -18.57 7.80
N ALA A 402 0.26 -19.29 8.11
CA ALA A 402 -1.07 -19.00 7.61
C ALA A 402 -2.00 -18.68 8.78
N TYR A 403 -2.62 -17.50 8.79
CA TYR A 403 -3.51 -17.06 9.86
C TYR A 403 -4.97 -17.24 9.45
N LYS A 404 -5.66 -18.12 10.18
CA LYS A 404 -7.10 -18.35 10.01
C LYS A 404 -7.88 -17.11 10.42
N GLY A 405 -8.94 -16.78 9.69
CA GLY A 405 -9.76 -15.59 9.94
C GLY A 405 -9.15 -14.27 9.45
N HIS A 406 -7.92 -14.26 8.94
CA HIS A 406 -7.21 -13.03 8.62
C HIS A 406 -7.35 -12.64 7.15
N VAL A 407 -7.60 -11.35 6.89
CA VAL A 407 -7.52 -10.75 5.55
C VAL A 407 -6.10 -10.30 5.22
N HIS A 408 -5.85 -9.78 4.02
CA HIS A 408 -4.52 -9.42 3.50
C HIS A 408 -3.69 -8.47 4.35
N GLY A 409 -4.34 -7.52 5.04
CA GLY A 409 -3.71 -6.63 6.01
C GLY A 409 -3.44 -7.27 7.38
N LEU A 410 -3.65 -8.58 7.51
CA LEU A 410 -3.51 -9.39 8.72
C LEU A 410 -4.40 -8.95 9.90
N PHE A 411 -5.62 -8.56 9.59
CA PHE A 411 -6.68 -8.34 10.57
C PHE A 411 -7.58 -9.56 10.65
N ASP A 412 -7.83 -10.07 11.86
CA ASP A 412 -8.80 -11.14 12.07
C ASP A 412 -10.24 -10.60 11.95
N VAL A 413 -10.88 -10.88 10.83
CA VAL A 413 -12.26 -10.44 10.57
C VAL A 413 -13.30 -11.26 11.35
N THR A 414 -12.92 -12.41 11.91
CA THR A 414 -13.82 -13.24 12.74
C THR A 414 -13.98 -12.67 14.16
N LYS A 415 -13.03 -11.86 14.61
CA LYS A 415 -13.09 -11.13 15.89
C LYS A 415 -13.94 -9.84 15.78
N LEU A 416 -14.39 -9.46 14.58
CA LEU A 416 -15.25 -8.30 14.36
C LEU A 416 -16.74 -8.69 14.48
N ARG A 417 -17.54 -7.94 15.25
CA ARG A 417 -18.98 -8.23 15.45
C ARG A 417 -19.83 -7.66 14.30
N PRO A 418 -20.80 -8.34 13.67
CA PRO A 418 -21.68 -7.70 12.68
C PRO A 418 -22.48 -6.52 13.30
N PRO A 419 -22.62 -5.35 12.62
CA PRO A 419 -22.30 -5.02 11.23
C PRO A 419 -20.87 -4.45 11.04
N ALA A 420 -19.92 -4.85 11.88
CA ALA A 420 -18.58 -4.28 11.97
C ALA A 420 -17.54 -4.89 11.02
N LEU A 421 -17.93 -5.25 9.80
CA LEU A 421 -16.99 -5.14 8.67
C LEU A 421 -16.53 -3.68 8.45
N ARG A 422 -17.17 -2.72 9.15
CA ARG A 422 -16.89 -1.29 9.19
C ARG A 422 -16.12 -0.81 10.44
N SER A 423 -15.67 -1.70 11.35
CA SER A 423 -14.85 -1.28 12.50
C SER A 423 -13.37 -1.32 12.16
N VAL A 424 -12.63 -0.31 12.63
CA VAL A 424 -11.18 -0.30 12.65
C VAL A 424 -10.68 -1.55 13.38
N GLY A 425 -10.01 -2.44 12.65
CA GLY A 425 -9.30 -3.58 13.21
C GLY A 425 -7.87 -3.19 13.57
N HIS A 426 -7.28 -3.88 14.54
CA HIS A 426 -5.84 -3.84 14.82
C HIS A 426 -5.19 -5.08 14.23
N VAL A 427 -3.94 -4.96 13.76
CA VAL A 427 -3.17 -6.15 13.36
C VAL A 427 -3.13 -7.10 14.56
N ASP A 428 -3.29 -8.40 14.35
CA ASP A 428 -3.38 -9.33 15.48
C ASP A 428 -2.04 -9.43 16.23
N GLU A 429 -2.09 -9.54 17.56
CA GLU A 429 -0.88 -9.58 18.41
C GLU A 429 -0.01 -10.79 18.05
N GLU A 430 -0.65 -11.91 17.72
CA GLU A 430 0.01 -13.16 17.33
C GLU A 430 0.99 -12.92 16.17
N VAL A 431 0.59 -12.12 15.18
CA VAL A 431 1.45 -11.74 14.04
C VAL A 431 2.74 -11.07 14.52
N MET A 432 2.66 -10.16 15.50
CA MET A 432 3.84 -9.47 16.03
C MET A 432 4.72 -10.40 16.85
N ILE A 433 4.12 -11.28 17.65
CA ILE A 433 4.82 -12.29 18.44
C ILE A 433 5.65 -13.18 17.52
N ASP A 434 5.05 -13.66 16.43
CA ASP A 434 5.71 -14.62 15.55
C ASP A 434 6.80 -13.98 14.70
N ILE A 435 6.59 -12.75 14.23
CA ILE A 435 7.65 -11.99 13.54
C ILE A 435 8.82 -11.73 14.50
N ALA A 436 8.55 -11.34 15.75
CA ALA A 436 9.59 -11.09 16.73
C ALA A 436 10.35 -12.39 17.10
N ALA A 437 9.64 -13.49 17.34
CA ALA A 437 10.24 -14.80 17.61
C ALA A 437 11.13 -15.26 16.45
N TRP A 438 10.64 -15.14 15.21
CA TRP A 438 11.41 -15.45 14.01
C TRP A 438 12.69 -14.59 13.90
N ILE A 439 12.59 -13.28 14.14
CA ILE A 439 13.73 -12.36 14.18
C ILE A 439 14.75 -12.79 15.23
N ASP A 440 14.31 -13.28 16.39
CA ASP A 440 15.16 -13.78 17.48
C ASP A 440 15.74 -15.19 17.22
N GLY A 441 15.42 -15.79 16.08
CA GLY A 441 15.89 -17.12 15.70
C GLY A 441 15.13 -18.25 16.39
N ASP A 442 14.01 -17.94 17.05
CA ASP A 442 13.02 -18.90 17.51
C ASP A 442 12.02 -19.15 16.37
N TRP A 443 12.45 -20.02 15.45
CA TRP A 443 11.66 -20.36 14.27
C TRP A 443 10.41 -21.10 14.72
N PRO A 444 9.20 -20.53 14.54
CA PRO A 444 7.98 -21.26 14.88
C PRO A 444 7.98 -22.59 14.12
N GLU A 445 7.63 -23.69 14.79
CA GLU A 445 7.43 -25.00 14.16
C GLU A 445 6.25 -24.87 13.18
N LEU A 446 6.52 -24.39 11.97
CA LEU A 446 5.54 -24.28 10.91
C LEU A 446 6.16 -24.74 9.62
N SER A 447 5.66 -25.89 9.15
CA SER A 447 6.14 -26.54 7.94
C SER A 447 5.30 -26.12 6.74
N CYS A 448 5.91 -26.14 5.56
CA CYS A 448 5.19 -25.98 4.29
C CYS A 448 3.99 -26.94 4.18
N ASP A 449 4.08 -28.12 4.81
CA ASP A 449 3.02 -29.14 4.82
C ASP A 449 1.75 -28.68 5.53
N GLU A 450 1.86 -27.89 6.61
CA GLU A 450 0.70 -27.36 7.33
C GLU A 450 -0.03 -26.30 6.50
N VAL A 451 0.72 -25.46 5.79
CA VAL A 451 0.17 -24.47 4.87
C VAL A 451 -0.48 -25.14 3.65
N GLU A 452 0.16 -26.17 3.06
CA GLU A 452 -0.44 -26.98 1.98
C GLU A 452 -1.74 -27.66 2.42
N HIS A 453 -1.77 -28.27 3.61
CA HIS A 453 -2.97 -28.93 4.14
C HIS A 453 -4.10 -27.93 4.43
N TRP A 454 -3.72 -26.74 4.88
CA TRP A 454 -4.65 -25.67 5.18
C TRP A 454 -5.27 -25.07 3.92
N TYR A 455 -4.50 -24.88 2.84
CA TYR A 455 -5.06 -24.48 1.53
C TYR A 455 -5.99 -25.55 0.95
N ALA A 456 -5.59 -26.82 1.02
CA ALA A 456 -6.43 -27.93 0.56
C ALA A 456 -7.77 -27.99 1.32
N GLY A 457 -7.77 -27.67 2.62
CA GLY A 457 -8.97 -27.65 3.46
C GLY A 457 -9.91 -26.45 3.22
N CYS A 458 -9.37 -25.28 2.88
CA CYS A 458 -10.17 -24.07 2.60
C CYS A 458 -10.89 -24.11 1.25
N HIS A 459 -10.39 -24.89 0.28
CA HIS A 459 -10.93 -24.94 -1.09
C HIS A 459 -11.51 -26.31 -1.50
N GLY A 460 -11.41 -27.33 -0.64
CA GLY A 460 -11.88 -28.70 -0.90
C GLY A 460 -13.33 -29.00 -0.51
N GLY A 461 -14.21 -27.99 -0.40
CA GLY A 461 -15.59 -28.13 0.12
C GLY A 461 -16.68 -27.77 -0.88
#